data_AF-A0A6B0X917-F1
#
_entry.id   AF-A0A6B0X917-F1
#
_cell.length_a   1.000
_cell.length_b   1.000
_cell.length_c   1.000
_cell.angle_alpha   90.00
_cell.angle_beta   90.00
_cell.angle_gamma   90.00
#
_symmetry.space_group_name_H-M   'P 1'
#
loop_
_entity.id
_entity.type
_entity.pdbx_description
1 polymer ?
#
loop_
_entity_poly.entity_id
_entity_poly.type
_entity_poly.pdbx_seq_one_letter_code
_entity_poly.pdbx_strand_id
1 'polypeptide(L)'
;MPDDSLVVESSHGWRVFLIDEPLTFDMIGVIYRTTEILKDVGISVMAISAFTTDVFLVSEDDLQPSLRALQAGGFSVPDLS
;
A
#
# COMPACT_ATOMS: atom_id res chain seq x y z
N MET A 1 -5.21 29.98 16.30
CA MET A 1 -5.33 28.89 15.31
C MET A 1 -4.37 29.25 14.19
N PRO A 2 -3.55 28.32 13.68
CA PRO A 2 -2.91 28.56 12.39
C PRO A 2 -4.01 28.94 11.39
N ASP A 3 -3.70 29.85 10.47
CA ASP A 3 -4.64 30.31 9.43
C ASP A 3 -5.24 29.08 8.74
N ASP A 4 -6.57 29.02 8.57
CA ASP A 4 -7.31 27.91 7.93
C ASP A 4 -6.99 27.85 6.42
N SER A 5 -5.71 27.63 6.11
CA SER A 5 -5.13 27.67 4.78
C SER A 5 -4.84 26.25 4.32
N LEU A 6 -5.36 25.91 3.15
CA LEU A 6 -5.14 24.62 2.50
C LEU A 6 -3.99 24.75 1.50
N VAL A 7 -3.11 23.76 1.47
CA VAL A 7 -2.08 23.59 0.43
C VAL A 7 -2.51 22.46 -0.48
N VAL A 8 -2.39 22.66 -1.80
CA VAL A 8 -2.72 21.66 -2.81
C VAL A 8 -1.43 21.18 -3.47
N GLU A 9 -1.12 19.89 -3.32
CA GLU A 9 -0.04 19.21 -4.00
C GLU A 9 -0.58 17.98 -4.72
N SER A 10 -0.02 17.64 -5.89
CA SER A 10 -0.46 16.48 -6.66
C SER A 10 0.72 15.79 -7.34
N SER A 11 0.58 14.47 -7.46
CA SER A 11 1.52 13.60 -8.16
C SER A 11 0.73 12.53 -8.90
N HIS A 12 1.20 12.17 -10.10
CA HIS A 12 0.56 11.18 -10.97
C HIS A 12 1.32 9.86 -10.92
N GLY A 13 0.76 8.82 -11.55
CA GLY A 13 1.45 7.54 -11.67
C GLY A 13 1.56 6.78 -10.35
N TRP A 14 0.54 6.83 -9.51
CA TRP A 14 0.44 5.99 -8.32
C TRP A 14 -0.44 4.78 -8.60
N ARG A 15 -0.11 3.65 -7.99
CA ARG A 15 -0.90 2.42 -8.02
C ARG A 15 -1.26 2.01 -6.61
N VAL A 16 -2.45 1.43 -6.48
CA VAL A 16 -3.07 1.14 -5.20
C VAL A 16 -3.17 -0.37 -5.02
N PHE A 17 -2.68 -0.86 -3.89
CA PHE A 17 -3.00 -2.19 -3.36
C PHE A 17 -4.01 -2.03 -2.23
N LEU A 18 -5.13 -2.74 -2.34
CA LEU A 18 -6.13 -2.86 -1.27
C LEU A 18 -6.04 -4.27 -0.68
N ILE A 19 -6.13 -4.37 0.64
CA ILE A 19 -6.31 -5.66 1.29
C ILE A 19 -7.77 -6.08 1.13
N ASP A 20 -8.00 -7.14 0.35
CA ASP A 20 -9.31 -7.65 -0.07
C ASP A 20 -10.00 -8.53 0.99
N GLU A 21 -9.85 -8.18 2.26
CA GLU A 21 -10.68 -8.72 3.35
C GLU A 21 -11.03 -7.56 4.29
N PRO A 22 -12.27 -7.51 4.83
CA PRO A 22 -12.54 -6.61 5.93
C PRO A 22 -11.60 -7.00 7.05
N LEU A 23 -10.69 -6.09 7.42
CA LEU A 23 -9.74 -6.33 8.51
C LEU A 23 -10.54 -6.69 9.76
N THR A 24 -10.62 -7.99 10.04
CA THR A 24 -11.17 -8.46 11.30
C THR A 24 -10.20 -8.02 12.39
N PHE A 25 -10.71 -7.73 13.59
CA PHE A 25 -9.90 -7.12 14.67
C PHE A 25 -8.71 -7.97 15.13
N ASP A 26 -8.55 -9.18 14.62
CA ASP A 26 -7.45 -10.12 14.83
C ASP A 26 -6.32 -10.02 13.78
N MET A 27 -6.50 -9.27 12.68
CA MET A 27 -5.45 -9.01 11.68
C MET A 27 -4.44 -7.97 12.18
N ILE A 28 -3.62 -8.36 13.15
CA ILE A 28 -2.53 -7.55 13.67
C ILE A 28 -1.32 -7.64 12.72
N GLY A 29 -0.72 -6.49 12.41
CA GLY A 29 0.57 -6.43 11.72
C GLY A 29 0.50 -6.47 10.20
N VAL A 30 -0.67 -6.29 9.58
CA VAL A 30 -0.78 -6.25 8.10
C VAL A 30 0.09 -5.14 7.49
N ILE A 31 0.09 -3.95 8.09
CA ILE A 31 0.96 -2.83 7.67
C ILE A 31 2.43 -3.21 7.82
N TYR A 32 2.82 -3.81 8.95
CA TYR A 32 4.20 -4.24 9.18
C TYR A 32 4.62 -5.26 8.12
N ARG A 33 3.83 -6.32 7.91
CA ARG A 33 4.14 -7.37 6.93
C ARG A 33 4.28 -6.81 5.52
N THR A 34 3.33 -5.96 5.09
CA THR A 34 3.37 -5.36 3.75
C THR A 34 4.58 -4.44 3.59
N THR A 35 4.83 -3.55 4.55
CA THR A 35 5.94 -2.59 4.46
C THR A 35 7.32 -3.25 4.60
N GLU A 36 7.44 -4.33 5.38
CA GLU A 36 8.67 -5.12 5.50
C GLU A 36 9.06 -5.75 4.16
N ILE A 37 8.12 -6.40 3.48
CA ILE A 37 8.34 -7.02 2.17
C ILE A 37 8.79 -5.98 1.13
N LEU A 38 8.11 -4.82 1.07
CA LEU A 38 8.44 -3.76 0.12
C LEU A 38 9.79 -3.10 0.45
N LYS A 39 10.10 -2.91 1.73
CA LYS A 39 11.39 -2.40 2.19
C LYS A 39 12.54 -3.31 1.76
N ASP A 40 12.37 -4.63 1.83
CA ASP A 40 13.40 -5.60 1.46
C ASP A 40 13.77 -5.57 -0.04
N VAL A 41 12.87 -5.08 -0.90
CA VAL A 41 13.13 -4.84 -2.33
C VAL A 41 13.38 -3.37 -2.68
N GLY A 42 13.51 -2.49 -1.68
CA GLY A 42 13.83 -1.07 -1.87
C GLY A 42 12.68 -0.22 -2.41
N ILE A 43 11.43 -0.67 -2.26
CA ILE A 43 10.24 0.04 -2.75
C ILE A 43 9.67 0.92 -1.64
N SER A 44 9.52 2.21 -1.93
CA SER A 44 8.81 3.15 -1.06
C SER A 44 7.31 2.93 -1.16
N VAL A 45 6.61 3.04 -0.03
CA VAL A 45 5.17 2.85 0.05
C VAL A 45 4.54 3.90 0.94
N MET A 46 3.38 4.41 0.52
CA MET A 46 2.50 5.22 1.35
C MET A 46 1.37 4.34 1.87
N ALA A 47 1.30 4.17 3.19
CA ALA A 47 0.23 3.42 3.85
C ALA A 47 -0.86 4.38 4.36
N ILE A 48 -2.11 4.10 4.04
CA ILE A 48 -3.29 4.84 4.47
C ILE A 48 -4.29 3.86 5.09
N SER A 49 -4.53 3.98 6.39
CA SER A 49 -5.58 3.20 7.04
C SER A 49 -6.94 3.86 6.82
N ALA A 50 -7.92 3.06 6.37
CA ALA A 50 -9.31 3.45 6.24
C ALA A 50 -10.18 2.69 7.26
N PHE A 51 -11.48 2.97 7.28
CA PHE A 51 -12.39 2.38 8.28
C PHE A 51 -12.43 0.84 8.26
N THR A 52 -12.27 0.22 7.08
CA THR A 52 -12.43 -1.24 6.90
C THR A 52 -11.20 -1.96 6.34
N THR A 53 -10.20 -1.24 5.85
CA THR A 53 -9.04 -1.82 5.15
C THR A 53 -7.85 -0.85 5.20
N ASP A 54 -6.66 -1.38 4.93
CA ASP A 54 -5.46 -0.59 4.70
C ASP A 54 -5.17 -0.49 3.20
N VAL A 55 -4.78 0.71 2.78
CA VAL A 55 -4.46 1.04 1.40
C VAL A 55 -2.96 1.32 1.30
N PHE A 56 -2.30 0.70 0.33
CA PHE A 56 -0.87 0.90 0.07
C PHE A 56 -0.69 1.48 -1.32
N LEU A 57 -0.02 2.63 -1.41
CA LEU A 57 0.29 3.28 -2.67
C LEU A 57 1.77 3.12 -3.00
N VAL A 58 2.05 2.70 -4.23
CA VAL A 58 3.39 2.61 -4.81
C VAL A 58 3.44 3.41 -6.12
N SER A 59 4.65 3.75 -6.58
CA SER A 59 4.81 4.34 -7.90
C SER A 59 4.40 3.34 -9.00
N GLU A 60 4.01 3.85 -10.16
CA GLU A 60 3.67 3.04 -11.33
C GLU A 60 4.85 2.18 -11.81
N ASP A 61 6.06 2.72 -11.74
CA ASP A 61 7.30 2.02 -12.08
C ASP A 61 7.55 0.84 -11.12
N ASP A 62 7.12 0.97 -9.87
CA ASP A 62 7.27 -0.05 -8.83
C ASP A 62 6.13 -1.08 -8.81
N LEU A 63 5.11 -0.96 -9.66
CA LEU A 63 3.94 -1.86 -9.65
C LEU A 63 4.35 -3.33 -9.81
N GLN A 64 5.09 -3.65 -10.88
CA GLN A 64 5.48 -5.03 -11.20
C GLN A 64 6.48 -5.61 -10.18
N PRO A 65 7.54 -4.89 -9.77
CA PRO A 65 8.38 -5.30 -8.64
C PRO A 65 7.59 -5.56 -7.35
N SER A 66 6.65 -4.67 -7.00
CA SER A 66 5.82 -4.80 -5.79
C SER A 66 4.95 -6.05 -5.84
N LEU A 67 4.27 -6.32 -6.96
CA LEU A 67 3.45 -7.51 -7.13
C LEU A 67 4.26 -8.79 -6.90
N ARG A 68 5.43 -8.89 -7.53
CA ARG A 68 6.32 -10.04 -7.38
C ARG A 68 6.80 -10.22 -5.94
N ALA A 69 7.17 -9.12 -5.27
CA ALA A 69 7.62 -9.15 -3.88
C ALA A 69 6.48 -9.59 -2.93
N LEU A 70 5.28 -9.03 -3.10
CA LEU A 70 4.11 -9.37 -2.30
C LEU A 70 3.67 -10.82 -2.53
N GLN A 71 3.66 -11.29 -3.78
CA GLN A 71 3.44 -12.71 -4.10
C GLN A 71 4.45 -13.63 -3.41
N ALA A 72 5.75 -13.30 -3.51
CA ALA A 72 6.81 -14.07 -2.86
C ALA A 72 6.70 -14.05 -1.33
N GLY A 73 6.21 -12.94 -0.77
CA GLY A 73 5.90 -12.79 0.65
C GLY A 73 4.61 -13.49 1.11
N GLY A 74 3.90 -14.17 0.21
CA GLY A 74 2.72 -14.97 0.49
C GLY A 74 1.40 -14.19 0.49
N PHE A 75 1.32 -13.08 -0.25
CA PHE A 75 0.04 -12.45 -0.59
C PHE A 75 -0.54 -13.09 -1.86
N SER A 76 -1.85 -13.32 -1.85
CA SER A 76 -2.58 -13.60 -3.08
C SER A 76 -2.78 -12.29 -3.83
N VAL A 77 -2.30 -12.20 -5.06
CA VAL A 77 -2.56 -11.05 -5.94
C VAL A 77 -3.29 -11.54 -7.19
N PRO A 78 -4.29 -10.80 -7.69
CA PRO A 78 -4.98 -11.16 -8.91
C PRO A 78 -4.03 -11.09 -10.11
N ASP A 79 -4.29 -11.93 -11.12
CA ASP A 79 -3.60 -11.84 -12.40
C ASP A 79 -3.99 -10.52 -13.09
N LEU A 80 -2.99 -9.71 -13.42
CA LEU A 80 -3.17 -8.44 -14.13
C LEU A 80 -2.81 -8.67 -15.60
N SER A 81 -3.69 -9.37 -16.31
CA SER A 81 -3.60 -9.57 -17.78
C SER A 81 -4.01 -8.32 -18.55
#